data_AF-A0A4Y3IKB6-F1
#
_entry.id   AF-A0A4Y3IKB6-F1
#
_cell.length_a   1.000
_cell.length_b   1.000
_cell.length_c   1.000
_cell.angle_alpha   90.00
_cell.angle_beta   90.00
_cell.angle_gamma   90.00
#
_symmetry.space_group_name_H-M   'P 1'
#
loop_
_entity.id
_entity.type
_entity.pdbx_description
1 polymer ?
#
loop_
_entity_poly.entity_id
_entity_poly.type
_entity_poly.pdbx_seq_one_letter_code
_entity_poly.pdbx_strand_id
1 'polypeptide(L)'
;MLRRFLHSLYKATPLQSAEQIQQEKEVIVVPSQLLIDNAVIDQIISDTSIEILPLLIDSYLEESHARLEVINKALDEEDYQTLEFETHTLAGTSLAIGVAALGKMAKSVEQSCLQQDYSEASKNGALLKDLAIQSQQALQSLKESL
;
A
#
# COMPACT_ATOMS: atom_id res chain seq x y z
N MET A 1 -3.41 34.55 59.49
CA MET A 1 -3.14 34.91 58.08
C MET A 1 -3.36 33.66 57.22
N LEU A 2 -4.08 33.85 56.11
CA LEU A 2 -4.26 32.99 54.91
C LEU A 2 -3.98 31.48 55.05
N ARG A 3 -5.00 30.61 55.00
CA ARG A 3 -5.63 30.04 53.79
C ARG A 3 -4.63 29.28 52.89
N ARG A 4 -4.71 27.94 52.86
CA ARG A 4 -5.48 27.18 51.83
C ARG A 4 -5.40 25.65 52.03
N PHE A 5 -6.58 25.07 52.29
CA PHE A 5 -7.16 23.82 51.74
C PHE A 5 -6.30 22.54 51.69
N LEU A 6 -6.49 21.56 52.60
CA LEU A 6 -7.56 20.52 52.69
C LEU A 6 -7.45 19.44 51.60
N HIS A 7 -6.95 18.25 51.94
CA HIS A 7 -7.71 16.99 52.19
C HIS A 7 -8.38 16.43 50.91
N SER A 8 -8.22 15.16 50.54
CA SER A 8 -8.80 14.02 51.27
C SER A 8 -8.43 12.74 50.50
N LEU A 9 -7.68 11.82 51.10
CA LEU A 9 -8.14 10.51 51.59
C LEU A 9 -8.97 9.65 50.61
N TYR A 10 -8.28 8.61 50.15
CA TYR A 10 -8.71 7.28 49.72
C TYR A 10 -10.08 6.78 50.27
N LYS A 11 -10.92 6.17 49.40
CA LYS A 11 -11.77 4.99 49.69
C LYS A 11 -12.42 4.36 48.43
N ALA A 12 -11.94 3.14 48.08
CA ALA A 12 -12.62 1.88 47.68
C ALA A 12 -13.55 1.73 46.42
N THR A 13 -13.01 1.06 45.37
CA THR A 13 -13.44 -0.15 44.56
C THR A 13 -14.90 -0.40 44.06
N PRO A 14 -15.18 -1.28 43.04
CA PRO A 14 -14.37 -1.88 41.95
C PRO A 14 -15.07 -1.99 40.53
N LEU A 15 -14.26 -2.35 39.51
CA LEU A 15 -14.58 -2.99 38.20
C LEU A 15 -15.61 -2.34 37.22
N GLN A 16 -15.10 -1.81 36.11
CA GLN A 16 -15.49 -2.26 34.75
C GLN A 16 -14.60 -1.64 33.64
N SER A 17 -13.73 -2.51 33.11
CA SER A 17 -13.53 -2.82 31.69
C SER A 17 -13.05 -1.78 30.67
N ALA A 18 -12.04 -2.24 29.92
CA ALA A 18 -11.58 -1.86 28.59
C ALA A 18 -10.45 -0.82 28.51
N GLU A 19 -9.25 -1.26 28.89
CA GLU A 19 -8.02 -0.82 28.22
C GLU A 19 -8.10 -1.25 26.75
N GLN A 20 -8.58 -0.37 25.87
CA GLN A 20 -8.40 -0.51 24.43
C GLN A 20 -7.06 0.12 24.07
N ILE A 21 -6.05 -0.73 23.91
CA ILE A 21 -4.82 -0.42 23.17
C ILE A 21 -5.25 -0.15 21.73
N GLN A 22 -5.36 1.12 21.34
CA GLN A 22 -5.46 1.52 19.95
C GLN A 22 -4.03 1.55 19.40
N GLN A 23 -3.65 0.49 18.68
CA GLN A 23 -2.48 0.54 17.79
C GLN A 23 -2.76 1.62 16.75
N GLU A 24 -2.05 2.74 16.81
CA GLU A 24 -1.95 3.67 15.69
C GLU A 24 -1.31 2.90 14.52
N LYS A 25 -2.14 2.52 13.55
CA LYS A 25 -1.67 2.01 12.25
C LYS A 25 -0.85 3.13 11.64
N GLU A 26 0.47 3.00 11.65
CA GLU A 26 1.38 3.91 10.95
C GLU A 26 1.08 3.82 9.46
N VAL A 27 0.23 4.71 8.95
CA VAL A 27 -0.08 4.80 7.53
C VAL A 27 1.17 5.34 6.85
N ILE A 28 1.82 4.50 6.04
CA ILE A 28 2.94 4.94 5.22
C ILE A 28 2.38 5.90 4.16
N VAL A 29 2.56 7.19 4.40
CA VAL A 29 2.25 8.24 3.42
C VAL A 29 3.45 8.36 2.49
N VAL A 30 3.32 7.85 1.27
CA VAL A 30 4.35 8.02 0.24
C VAL A 30 4.10 9.36 -0.46
N PRO A 31 5.11 10.25 -0.57
CA PRO A 31 4.99 11.48 -1.33
C PRO A 31 4.44 11.20 -2.74
N SER A 32 3.42 11.96 -3.16
CA SER A 32 2.72 11.72 -4.43
C SER A 32 3.66 11.71 -5.64
N GLN A 33 4.73 12.50 -5.60
CA GLN A 33 5.77 12.55 -6.65
C GLN A 33 6.57 11.25 -6.80
N LEU A 34 6.51 10.34 -5.83
CA LEU A 34 7.19 9.04 -5.89
C LEU A 34 6.26 7.92 -6.36
N LEU A 35 4.94 8.14 -6.36
CA LEU A 35 3.95 7.15 -6.76
C LEU A 35 4.00 6.88 -8.27
N ILE A 36 4.08 7.95 -9.06
CA ILE A 36 4.05 7.93 -10.52
C ILE A 36 5.37 8.46 -11.09
N ASP A 37 5.95 7.72 -12.02
CA ASP A 37 7.12 8.10 -12.79
C ASP A 37 6.69 8.79 -14.08
N ASN A 38 6.73 10.12 -14.07
CA ASN A 38 6.32 10.94 -15.22
C ASN A 38 7.17 10.69 -16.47
N ALA A 39 8.43 10.25 -16.33
CA ALA A 39 9.25 9.95 -17.50
C ALA A 39 8.73 8.74 -18.27
N VAL A 40 8.18 7.74 -17.56
CA VAL A 40 7.51 6.59 -18.19
C VAL A 40 6.20 7.03 -18.87
N ILE A 41 5.42 7.90 -18.21
CA ILE A 41 4.20 8.47 -18.79
C ILE A 41 4.51 9.22 -20.09
N ASP A 42 5.50 10.11 -20.08
CA ASP A 42 5.93 10.86 -21.26
C ASP A 42 6.40 9.92 -22.39
N GLN A 43 7.11 8.85 -22.05
CA GLN A 43 7.57 7.85 -23.01
C GLN A 43 6.39 7.09 -23.64
N ILE A 44 5.39 6.67 -22.85
CA ILE A 44 4.18 6.01 -23.37
C ILE A 44 3.44 6.94 -24.35
N ILE A 45 3.27 8.21 -23.98
CA ILE A 45 2.61 9.21 -24.84
C ILE A 45 3.39 9.39 -26.14
N SER A 46 4.73 9.43 -26.07
CA SER A 46 5.61 9.54 -27.23
C SER A 46 5.52 8.31 -28.15
N ASP A 47 5.44 7.11 -27.59
CA ASP A 47 5.47 5.85 -28.34
C ASP A 47 4.09 5.45 -28.89
N THR A 48 3.00 5.97 -28.32
CA THR A 48 1.62 5.62 -28.68
C THR A 48 0.81 6.85 -29.11
N SER A 49 0.15 7.52 -28.16
CA SER A 49 -0.35 8.89 -28.21
C SER A 49 -0.95 9.23 -26.84
N ILE A 50 -1.27 10.50 -26.61
CA ILE A 50 -1.98 10.92 -25.39
C ILE A 50 -3.38 10.29 -25.28
N GLU A 51 -4.03 9.96 -26.40
CA GLU A 51 -5.37 9.35 -26.41
C GLU A 51 -5.37 7.88 -25.99
N ILE A 52 -4.22 7.19 -26.12
CA ILE A 52 -4.08 5.78 -25.76
C ILE A 52 -3.84 5.61 -24.25
N LEU A 53 -3.19 6.57 -23.60
CA LEU A 53 -2.83 6.49 -22.18
C LEU A 53 -4.03 6.20 -21.25
N PRO A 54 -5.21 6.85 -21.37
CA PRO A 54 -6.37 6.53 -20.55
C PRO A 54 -6.82 5.06 -20.65
N LEU A 55 -6.77 4.47 -21.86
CA LEU A 55 -7.15 3.08 -22.08
C LEU A 55 -6.17 2.12 -21.38
N LEU A 56 -4.87 2.42 -21.46
CA LEU A 56 -3.85 1.63 -20.77
C LEU A 56 -3.98 1.73 -19.25
N ILE A 57 -4.32 2.92 -18.74
CA ILE A 57 -4.61 3.12 -17.31
C ILE A 57 -5.82 2.28 -16.89
N ASP A 58 -6.91 2.29 -17.65
CA ASP A 58 -8.11 1.51 -17.32
C ASP A 58 -7.82 0.01 -17.28
N SER A 59 -7.12 -0.52 -18.29
CA SER A 59 -6.71 -1.93 -18.30
C SER A 59 -5.83 -2.28 -17.11
N TYR A 60 -4.84 -1.43 -16.79
CA TYR A 60 -3.98 -1.66 -15.63
C TYR A 60 -4.75 -1.61 -14.31
N LEU A 61 -5.69 -0.69 -14.13
CA LEU A 61 -6.49 -0.58 -12.91
C LEU A 61 -7.36 -1.83 -12.69
N GLU A 62 -8.02 -2.32 -13.75
CA GLU A 62 -8.82 -3.54 -13.71
C GLU A 62 -7.97 -4.77 -13.36
N GLU A 63 -6.88 -4.98 -14.09
CA GLU A 63 -6.00 -6.13 -13.90
C GLU A 63 -5.31 -6.10 -12.53
N SER A 64 -4.78 -4.93 -12.14
CA SER A 64 -4.10 -4.79 -10.85
C SER A 64 -5.05 -5.00 -9.67
N HIS A 65 -6.31 -4.59 -9.77
CA HIS A 65 -7.32 -4.85 -8.74
C HIS A 65 -7.54 -6.35 -8.53
N ALA A 66 -7.83 -7.10 -9.60
CA ALA A 66 -8.03 -8.55 -9.50
C ALA A 66 -6.82 -9.25 -8.88
N ARG A 67 -5.63 -8.78 -9.23
CA ARG A 67 -4.37 -9.36 -8.76
C ARG A 67 -4.03 -9.00 -7.32
N LEU A 68 -4.42 -7.82 -6.84
CA LEU A 68 -4.31 -7.42 -5.44
C LEU A 68 -5.20 -8.25 -4.53
N GLU A 69 -6.39 -8.66 -5.00
CA GLU A 69 -7.25 -9.59 -4.26
C GLU A 69 -6.56 -10.96 -4.06
N VAL A 70 -5.89 -11.48 -5.09
CA VAL A 70 -5.11 -12.73 -4.99
C VAL A 70 -3.92 -12.55 -4.03
N ILE A 71 -3.20 -11.43 -4.11
CA ILE A 71 -2.10 -11.12 -3.17
C ILE A 71 -2.60 -11.11 -1.72
N ASN A 72 -3.72 -10.44 -1.46
CA ASN A 72 -4.28 -10.35 -0.10
C ASN A 72 -4.64 -11.74 0.42
N LYS A 73 -5.27 -12.57 -0.42
CA LYS A 73 -5.59 -13.95 -0.06
C LYS A 73 -4.34 -14.78 0.21
N ALA A 74 -3.31 -14.65 -0.64
CA ALA A 74 -2.05 -15.37 -0.47
C ALA A 74 -1.32 -14.97 0.84
N LEU A 75 -1.41 -13.70 1.25
CA LEU A 75 -0.91 -13.24 2.54
C LEU A 75 -1.69 -13.85 3.71
N ASP A 76 -3.02 -13.89 3.63
CA ASP A 76 -3.88 -14.47 4.68
C ASP A 76 -3.68 -15.99 4.82
N GLU A 77 -3.39 -16.69 3.72
CA GLU A 77 -3.20 -18.15 3.66
C GLU A 77 -1.72 -18.59 3.80
N GLU A 78 -0.79 -17.64 3.96
CA GLU A 78 0.66 -17.89 3.95
C GLU A 78 1.14 -18.65 2.69
N ASP A 79 0.46 -18.44 1.55
CA ASP A 79 0.82 -19.03 0.25
C ASP A 79 1.90 -18.18 -0.44
N TYR A 80 3.14 -18.38 -0.01
CA TYR A 80 4.28 -17.61 -0.51
C TYR A 80 4.62 -17.88 -1.97
N GLN A 81 4.21 -19.02 -2.54
CA GLN A 81 4.40 -19.31 -3.95
C GLN A 81 3.46 -18.46 -4.81
N THR A 82 2.18 -18.38 -4.44
CA THR A 82 1.24 -17.48 -5.10
C THR A 82 1.64 -16.02 -4.88
N LEU A 83 2.07 -15.66 -3.66
CA LEU A 83 2.53 -14.31 -3.37
C LEU A 83 3.71 -13.89 -4.27
N GLU A 84 4.71 -14.76 -4.45
CA GLU A 84 5.85 -14.53 -5.35
C GLU A 84 5.37 -14.26 -6.78
N PHE A 85 4.57 -15.16 -7.34
CA PHE A 85 4.13 -15.10 -8.73
C PHE A 85 3.30 -13.83 -9.00
N GLU A 86 2.36 -13.54 -8.10
CA GLU A 86 1.52 -12.37 -8.29
C GLU A 86 2.33 -11.10 -8.13
N THR A 87 3.18 -10.97 -7.10
CA THR A 87 3.98 -9.76 -6.90
C THR A 87 5.01 -9.53 -8.02
N HIS A 88 5.54 -10.59 -8.63
CA HIS A 88 6.33 -10.50 -9.86
C HIS A 88 5.56 -9.82 -10.99
N THR A 89 4.34 -10.31 -11.24
CA THR A 89 3.48 -9.77 -12.30
C THR A 89 3.08 -8.32 -12.00
N LEU A 90 2.76 -7.98 -10.74
CA LEU A 90 2.49 -6.59 -10.32
C LEU A 90 3.67 -5.69 -10.64
N ALA A 91 4.88 -6.14 -10.28
CA ALA A 91 6.08 -5.34 -10.42
C ALA A 91 6.30 -4.97 -11.89
N GLY A 92 6.20 -5.96 -12.78
CA GLY A 92 6.35 -5.74 -14.22
C GLY A 92 5.33 -4.76 -14.78
N THR A 93 4.03 -5.01 -14.56
CA THR A 93 2.97 -4.17 -15.14
C THR A 93 2.93 -2.77 -14.53
N SER A 94 3.18 -2.63 -13.23
CA SER A 94 3.24 -1.33 -12.56
C SER A 94 4.39 -0.48 -13.10
N LEU A 95 5.59 -1.05 -13.23
CA LEU A 95 6.75 -0.32 -13.72
C LEU A 95 6.58 0.07 -15.20
N ALA A 96 5.96 -0.80 -16.00
CA ALA A 96 5.70 -0.54 -17.42
C ALA A 96 4.75 0.63 -17.66
N ILE A 97 3.77 0.86 -16.76
CA ILE A 97 2.81 1.97 -16.87
C ILE A 97 3.19 3.19 -16.00
N GLY A 98 4.36 3.16 -15.36
CA GLY A 98 4.88 4.28 -14.57
C GLY A 98 4.37 4.33 -13.12
N VAL A 99 3.71 3.30 -12.60
CA VAL A 99 3.29 3.20 -11.19
C VAL A 99 4.47 2.72 -10.33
N ALA A 100 5.48 3.57 -10.23
CA ALA A 100 6.82 3.18 -9.79
C ALA A 100 6.90 2.73 -8.33
N ALA A 101 6.22 3.42 -7.40
CA ALA A 101 6.30 3.05 -5.99
C ALA A 101 5.72 1.65 -5.75
N LEU A 102 4.53 1.37 -6.29
CA LEU A 102 3.89 0.06 -6.16
C LEU A 102 4.73 -1.02 -6.83
N GLY A 103 5.26 -0.76 -8.03
CA GLY A 103 6.09 -1.71 -8.75
C GLY A 103 7.36 -2.09 -7.98
N LYS A 104 8.03 -1.11 -7.36
CA LYS A 104 9.22 -1.35 -6.51
C LYS A 104 8.90 -2.10 -5.23
N MET A 105 7.76 -1.80 -4.59
CA MET A 105 7.31 -2.53 -3.41
C MET A 105 7.00 -3.98 -3.75
N ALA A 106 6.25 -4.21 -4.84
CA ALA A 106 5.94 -5.56 -5.31
C ALA A 106 7.20 -6.35 -5.64
N LYS A 107 8.19 -5.71 -6.29
CA LYS A 107 9.49 -6.32 -6.55
C LYS A 107 10.20 -6.71 -5.25
N SER A 108 10.08 -5.91 -4.20
CA SER A 108 10.68 -6.21 -2.89
C SER A 108 10.01 -7.39 -2.20
N VAL A 109 8.68 -7.53 -2.31
CA VAL A 109 7.95 -8.73 -1.83
C VAL A 109 8.38 -9.97 -2.60
N GLU A 110 8.41 -9.91 -3.94
CA GLU A 110 8.90 -11.00 -4.81
C GLU A 110 10.30 -11.47 -4.39
N GLN A 111 11.23 -10.54 -4.20
CA GLN A 111 12.59 -10.89 -3.78
C GLN A 111 12.64 -11.55 -2.38
N SER A 112 11.80 -11.09 -1.45
CA SER A 112 11.73 -11.68 -0.11
C SER A 112 11.19 -13.12 -0.16
N CYS A 113 10.17 -13.38 -0.99
CA CYS A 113 9.67 -14.73 -1.25
C CYS A 113 10.75 -15.64 -1.85
N LEU A 114 11.47 -15.18 -2.88
CA LEU A 114 12.56 -15.93 -3.52
C LEU A 114 13.70 -16.26 -2.55
N GLN A 115 13.97 -15.37 -1.59
CA GLN A 115 14.98 -15.56 -0.54
C GLN A 115 14.47 -16.38 0.65
N GLN A 116 13.20 -16.79 0.63
CA GLN A 116 12.51 -17.45 1.74
C GLN A 116 12.48 -16.62 3.03
N ASP A 117 12.63 -15.30 2.93
CA ASP A 117 12.41 -14.36 4.03
C ASP A 117 10.91 -14.03 4.11
N TYR A 118 10.13 -15.00 4.54
CA TYR A 118 8.67 -14.90 4.61
C TYR A 118 8.18 -13.89 5.63
N SER A 119 9.01 -13.58 6.64
CA SER A 119 8.72 -12.51 7.60
C SER A 119 8.73 -11.15 6.90
N GLU A 120 9.80 -10.85 6.16
CA GLU A 120 9.90 -9.59 5.42
C GLU A 120 8.91 -9.54 4.24
N ALA A 121 8.65 -10.67 3.58
CA ALA A 121 7.62 -10.78 2.54
C ALA A 121 6.22 -10.42 3.06
N SER A 122 5.84 -10.97 4.21
CA SER A 122 4.53 -10.71 4.83
C SER A 122 4.41 -9.25 5.28
N LYS A 123 5.47 -8.70 5.89
CA LYS A 123 5.53 -7.29 6.29
C LYS A 123 5.38 -6.36 5.09
N ASN A 124 6.18 -6.55 4.04
CA ASN A 124 6.12 -5.70 2.85
C ASN A 124 4.83 -5.92 2.05
N GLY A 125 4.28 -7.13 2.04
CA GLY A 125 2.98 -7.44 1.45
C GLY A 125 1.82 -6.70 2.14
N ALA A 126 1.84 -6.58 3.47
CA ALA A 126 0.85 -5.80 4.19
C ALA A 126 0.92 -4.30 3.83
N LEU A 127 2.14 -3.75 3.66
CA LEU A 127 2.35 -2.35 3.26
C LEU A 127 1.97 -2.10 1.79
N LEU A 128 2.16 -3.10 0.93
CA LEU A 128 1.83 -3.05 -0.49
C LEU A 128 0.36 -2.72 -0.72
N LYS A 129 -0.55 -3.21 0.13
CA LYS A 129 -1.99 -2.92 0.05
C LYS A 129 -2.31 -1.42 0.19
N ASP A 130 -1.76 -0.77 1.22
CA ASP A 130 -2.00 0.66 1.44
C ASP A 130 -1.34 1.52 0.34
N LEU A 131 -0.18 1.07 -0.16
CA LEU A 131 0.50 1.72 -1.27
C LEU A 131 -0.26 1.55 -2.60
N ALA A 132 -0.92 0.41 -2.81
CA ALA A 132 -1.72 0.16 -3.99
C ALA A 132 -2.89 1.14 -4.08
N ILE A 133 -3.59 1.40 -2.98
CA ILE A 133 -4.68 2.38 -2.91
C ILE A 133 -4.18 3.77 -3.29
N GLN A 134 -3.07 4.22 -2.68
CA GLN A 134 -2.47 5.52 -2.99
C GLN A 134 -2.06 5.63 -4.47
N SER A 135 -1.47 4.57 -5.01
CA SER A 135 -1.00 4.50 -6.39
C SER A 135 -2.15 4.53 -7.40
N GLN A 136 -3.23 3.78 -7.13
CA GLN A 136 -4.43 3.75 -7.96
C GLN A 136 -5.14 5.12 -7.96
N GLN A 137 -5.23 5.78 -6.81
CA GLN A 137 -5.77 7.13 -6.72
C GLN A 137 -4.94 8.14 -7.52
N ALA A 138 -3.60 8.09 -7.40
CA ALA A 138 -2.72 8.96 -8.17
C ALA A 138 -2.86 8.75 -9.68
N LEU A 139 -2.96 7.47 -10.12
CA LEU A 139 -3.13 7.13 -11.53
C LEU A 139 -4.51 7.56 -12.07
N GLN A 140 -5.57 7.42 -11.25
CA GLN A 140 -6.91 7.89 -11.60
C GLN A 140 -6.96 9.42 -11.73
N SER A 141 -6.32 10.16 -10.80
CA SER A 141 -6.21 11.62 -10.90
C SER A 141 -5.40 12.07 -12.11
N LEU A 142 -4.34 11.33 -12.48
CA LEU A 142 -3.60 11.58 -13.73
C LEU A 142 -4.54 11.43 -14.93
N LYS A 143 -5.28 10.32 -15.01
CA LYS A 143 -6.23 10.05 -16.10
C LYS A 143 -7.28 11.16 -16.27
N GLU A 144 -7.79 11.69 -15.16
CA GLU A 144 -8.77 12.79 -15.15
C GLU A 144 -8.21 14.14 -15.60
N SER A 145 -6.88 14.28 -15.64
CA SER A 145 -6.18 15.51 -16.05
C SER A 145 -5.70 15.52 -17.50
N LEU A 146 -5.83 14.39 -18.21
CA LEU A 146 -5.50 14.23 -19.64
C LEU A 146 -6.61 14.82 -20.54
#